data_AF-A0A0F0GL88-F1
#
_entry.id   AF-A0A0F0GL88-F1
#
_cell.length_a   1.000
_cell.length_b   1.000
_cell.length_c   1.000
_cell.angle_alpha   90.00
_cell.angle_beta   90.00
_cell.angle_gamma   90.00
#
_symmetry.space_group_name_H-M   'P 1'
#
loop_
_entity.id
_entity.type
_entity.pdbx_description
1 polymer ?
#
loop_
_entity_poly.entity_id
_entity_poly.type
_entity_poly.pdbx_seq_one_letter_code
_entity_poly.pdbx_strand_id
1 'polypeptide(L)'
;MTTPTTGLDEDAECLVCAEPYGDTRPRVRVDTRCVGLLCLVCLENIVRQSCVPIAVATAGDDEVQWGQLPAISCPFCRLVLDRAVLELLPLDPVLVDTAWGLDRGRPYYRYAGGDWQPYGELPFAAEANALPGMGVEHLGSLYGDLTLMPVLNDALGDQVDDYNSALFHLGNLIGAGVPMTAAQVEEWRCYLQDAANRVAALCGRRGDVVNLVLAVPTEVLDGHVARLAAMTTVCLRLCEATDETVGVLTDVLVATPCLRLTVPDLEPIANLLGETTSWFQTAAETNRVNDELSALWVDLLLQAPGWTAATARVEARRVLQTMEDIDVQRCVSQLDEVHDECAAFRKENTYLLSVVATIRQVLGVG
;
A
#
# COMPACT_ATOMS: atom_id res chain seq x y z
N MET A 1 20.28 -84.06 7.47
CA MET A 1 19.50 -83.16 6.58
C MET A 1 18.04 -83.32 6.97
N THR A 2 17.55 -82.40 7.80
CA THR A 2 16.18 -82.36 8.30
C THR A 2 15.44 -81.27 7.54
N THR A 3 14.41 -81.66 6.80
CA THR A 3 13.46 -80.76 6.15
C THR A 3 12.63 -80.06 7.24
N PRO A 4 12.58 -78.72 7.31
CA PRO A 4 11.69 -78.06 8.25
C PRO A 4 10.26 -78.11 7.71
N THR A 5 9.38 -78.72 8.49
CA THR A 5 7.93 -78.76 8.35
C THR A 5 7.36 -77.35 8.32
N THR A 6 6.73 -76.98 7.20
CA THR A 6 5.80 -75.86 7.07
C THR A 6 4.52 -76.19 7.83
N GLY A 7 4.51 -75.95 9.14
CA GLY A 7 3.27 -75.70 9.87
C GLY A 7 2.93 -74.23 9.72
N LEU A 8 2.05 -73.89 8.77
CA LEU A 8 1.42 -72.59 8.71
C LEU A 8 -0.08 -72.87 8.78
N ASP A 9 -0.70 -72.52 9.90
CA ASP A 9 -2.14 -72.65 10.15
C ASP A 9 -2.93 -72.14 8.95
N GLU A 10 -3.87 -72.94 8.46
CA GLU A 10 -4.87 -72.52 7.46
C GLU A 10 -5.79 -71.40 8.01
N ASP A 11 -5.78 -71.19 9.33
CA ASP A 11 -6.48 -70.13 10.05
C ASP A 11 -5.61 -68.88 10.34
N ALA A 12 -4.42 -68.77 9.76
CA ALA A 12 -3.55 -67.62 10.01
C ALA A 12 -4.17 -66.32 9.46
N GLU A 13 -4.17 -65.26 10.29
CA GLU A 13 -4.69 -63.93 9.94
C GLU A 13 -3.56 -62.92 9.71
N CYS A 14 -3.82 -61.92 8.86
CA CYS A 14 -2.93 -60.80 8.69
C CYS A 14 -3.01 -59.86 9.90
N LEU A 15 -1.92 -59.74 10.66
CA LEU A 15 -1.87 -58.92 11.87
C LEU A 15 -2.02 -57.40 11.65
N VAL A 16 -2.12 -56.93 10.41
CA VAL A 16 -2.42 -55.51 10.09
C VAL A 16 -3.92 -55.27 9.96
N CYS A 17 -4.65 -56.17 9.28
CA CYS A 17 -6.09 -56.01 9.06
C CYS A 17 -6.97 -57.02 9.82
N ALA A 18 -6.37 -57.97 10.53
CA ALA A 18 -7.04 -59.09 11.21
C ALA A 18 -7.94 -59.94 10.29
N GLU A 19 -7.61 -60.01 8.99
CA GLU A 19 -8.35 -60.83 8.02
C GLU A 19 -7.61 -62.13 7.77
N PRO A 20 -8.31 -63.27 7.62
CA PRO A 20 -7.69 -64.56 7.31
C PRO A 20 -6.99 -64.52 5.95
N TYR A 21 -5.88 -65.23 5.83
CA TYR A 21 -5.25 -65.45 4.54
C TYR A 21 -6.11 -66.40 3.70
N GLY A 22 -6.22 -66.11 2.41
CA GLY A 22 -6.96 -66.95 1.46
C GLY A 22 -6.55 -66.65 0.03
N ASP A 23 -7.17 -67.33 -0.94
CA ASP A 23 -6.82 -67.22 -2.36
C ASP A 23 -6.91 -65.78 -2.90
N THR A 24 -7.76 -64.94 -2.31
CA THR A 24 -7.94 -63.53 -2.68
C THR A 24 -7.01 -62.57 -1.93
N ARG A 25 -6.20 -63.04 -0.97
CA ARG A 25 -5.30 -62.24 -0.13
C ARG A 25 -3.95 -62.93 0.02
N PRO A 26 -3.11 -62.89 -1.03
CA PRO A 26 -1.81 -63.54 -1.00
C PRO A 26 -0.94 -62.96 0.13
N ARG A 27 -0.23 -63.85 0.83
CA ARG A 27 0.68 -63.49 1.91
C ARG A 27 2.09 -63.24 1.40
N VAL A 28 2.76 -62.26 1.97
CA VAL A 28 4.11 -61.86 1.58
C VAL A 28 4.99 -61.63 2.81
N ARG A 29 6.28 -61.97 2.68
CA ARG A 29 7.34 -61.58 3.61
C ARG A 29 8.25 -60.60 2.93
N VAL A 30 8.55 -59.51 3.63
CA VAL A 30 9.43 -58.45 3.12
C VAL A 30 10.93 -58.79 3.21
N ASP A 31 11.32 -59.69 4.12
CA ASP A 31 12.69 -60.20 4.32
C ASP A 31 12.59 -61.61 4.92
N THR A 32 13.56 -62.48 4.60
CA THR A 32 13.58 -63.88 5.09
C THR A 32 13.75 -63.99 6.60
N ARG A 33 14.27 -62.94 7.26
CA ARG A 33 14.42 -62.79 8.71
C ARG A 33 13.23 -62.08 9.36
N CYS A 34 12.30 -61.54 8.57
CA CYS A 34 11.08 -60.96 9.10
C CYS A 34 10.14 -62.08 9.56
N VAL A 35 9.79 -62.08 10.84
CA VAL A 35 8.84 -63.03 11.42
C VAL A 35 7.38 -62.70 11.06
N GLY A 36 7.12 -61.48 10.61
CA GLY A 36 5.78 -61.02 10.25
C GLY A 36 5.36 -61.36 8.82
N LEU A 37 4.10 -61.77 8.67
CA LEU A 37 3.44 -61.97 7.39
C LEU A 37 2.45 -60.84 7.13
N LEU A 38 2.44 -60.31 5.90
CA LEU A 38 1.49 -59.29 5.44
C LEU A 38 0.61 -59.89 4.35
N CYS A 39 -0.67 -59.52 4.28
CA CYS A 39 -1.40 -59.72 3.03
C CYS A 39 -0.99 -58.61 2.05
N LEU A 40 -1.00 -58.91 0.75
CA LEU A 40 -0.56 -57.98 -0.29
C LEU A 40 -1.32 -56.64 -0.25
N VAL A 41 -2.63 -56.69 0.01
CA VAL A 41 -3.48 -55.50 0.14
C VAL A 41 -2.99 -54.57 1.27
N CYS A 42 -2.58 -55.13 2.41
CA CYS A 42 -2.03 -54.32 3.51
C CYS A 42 -0.68 -53.72 3.13
N LEU A 43 0.18 -54.46 2.43
CA LEU A 43 1.46 -53.95 1.95
C LEU A 43 1.26 -52.79 0.96
N GLU A 44 0.35 -52.94 -0.01
CA GLU A 44 0.01 -51.86 -0.95
C GLU A 44 -0.51 -50.61 -0.22
N ASN A 45 -1.37 -50.79 0.78
CA ASN A 45 -1.88 -49.67 1.57
C ASN A 45 -0.79 -48.97 2.38
N ILE A 46 0.17 -49.71 2.94
CA ILE A 46 1.34 -49.12 3.62
C ILE A 46 2.15 -48.28 2.63
N VAL A 47 2.40 -48.78 1.42
CA VAL A 47 3.11 -48.03 0.37
C VAL A 47 2.30 -46.80 -0.05
N ARG A 48 0.98 -46.90 -0.27
CA ARG A 48 0.10 -45.77 -0.61
C ARG A 48 0.09 -44.69 0.48
N GLN A 49 -0.05 -45.10 1.75
CA GLN A 49 -0.02 -44.17 2.88
C GLN A 49 1.34 -43.48 3.01
N SER A 50 2.42 -44.13 2.57
CA SER A 50 3.74 -43.50 2.54
C SER A 50 3.90 -42.36 1.52
N CYS A 51 2.97 -42.26 0.58
CA CYS A 51 2.93 -41.20 -0.42
C CYS A 51 2.15 -39.97 0.05
N VAL A 52 1.54 -40.03 1.24
CA VAL A 52 0.77 -38.92 1.81
C VAL A 52 1.54 -38.35 3.01
N PRO A 53 1.80 -37.03 3.06
CA PRO A 53 2.49 -36.44 4.19
C PRO A 53 1.71 -36.63 5.49
N ILE A 54 2.43 -36.85 6.59
CA ILE A 54 1.87 -36.90 7.94
C ILE A 54 2.36 -35.72 8.76
N ALA A 55 1.51 -35.21 9.66
CA ALA A 55 1.87 -34.10 10.52
C ALA A 55 3.02 -34.49 11.47
N VAL A 56 4.01 -33.62 11.57
CA VAL A 56 5.12 -33.75 12.52
C VAL A 56 4.66 -33.14 13.85
N ALA A 57 4.46 -34.00 14.85
CA ALA A 57 3.87 -33.60 16.14
C ALA A 57 4.61 -32.45 16.88
N THR A 58 5.88 -32.20 16.53
CA THR A 58 6.72 -31.16 17.15
C THR A 58 6.79 -29.87 16.35
N ALA A 59 6.10 -29.77 15.21
CA ALA A 59 6.16 -28.62 14.32
C ALA A 59 4.74 -28.30 13.82
N GLY A 60 3.97 -27.55 14.61
CA GLY A 60 2.64 -27.08 14.22
C GLY A 60 2.13 -26.08 15.24
N ASP A 61 1.32 -25.13 14.77
CA ASP A 61 0.45 -24.30 15.59
C ASP A 61 -1.02 -24.71 15.33
N ASP A 62 -1.98 -23.99 15.91
CA ASP A 62 -3.40 -24.32 15.79
C ASP A 62 -3.95 -24.12 14.36
N GLU A 63 -3.22 -23.43 13.47
CA GLU A 63 -3.67 -23.02 12.14
C GLU A 63 -2.91 -23.72 10.99
N VAL A 64 -1.64 -24.06 11.21
CA VAL A 64 -0.72 -24.64 10.21
C VAL A 64 -0.05 -25.91 10.74
N GLN A 65 -0.13 -26.97 9.93
CA GLN A 65 0.52 -28.25 10.20
C GLN A 65 1.70 -28.47 9.27
N TRP A 66 2.85 -28.80 9.85
CA TRP A 66 4.03 -29.21 9.10
C TRP A 66 4.04 -30.73 8.94
N GLY A 67 4.48 -31.20 7.78
CA GLY A 67 4.43 -32.60 7.44
C GLY A 67 5.68 -33.11 6.75
N GLN A 68 5.81 -34.43 6.77
CA GLN A 68 6.84 -35.17 6.06
C GLN A 68 6.21 -36.44 5.49
N LEU A 69 6.74 -36.91 4.37
CA LEU A 69 6.39 -38.24 3.88
C LEU A 69 6.98 -39.28 4.85
N PRO A 70 6.18 -40.23 5.37
CA PRO A 70 6.72 -41.22 6.28
C PRO A 70 7.62 -42.21 5.53
N ALA A 71 8.57 -42.78 6.27
CA ALA A 71 9.40 -43.85 5.73
C ALA A 71 8.54 -45.07 5.36
N ILE A 72 8.84 -45.72 4.22
CA ILE A 72 8.24 -47.01 3.90
C ILE A 72 8.93 -48.05 4.76
N SER A 73 8.23 -48.59 5.76
CA SER A 73 8.82 -49.55 6.69
C SER A 73 7.88 -50.69 6.99
N CYS A 74 8.45 -51.89 7.16
CA CYS A 74 7.68 -53.03 7.61
C CYS A 74 7.18 -52.82 9.05
N PRO A 75 5.88 -53.01 9.35
CA PRO A 75 5.36 -52.80 10.70
C PRO A 75 5.90 -53.83 11.72
N PHE A 76 6.41 -54.97 11.26
CA PHE A 76 6.90 -56.04 12.14
C PHE A 76 8.40 -55.93 12.44
N CYS A 77 9.24 -55.88 11.40
CA CYS A 77 10.70 -55.86 11.57
C CYS A 77 11.30 -54.45 11.50
N ARG A 78 10.49 -53.42 11.22
CA ARG A 78 10.91 -52.02 11.02
C ARG A 78 11.98 -51.82 9.95
N LEU A 79 12.20 -52.82 9.09
CA LEU A 79 13.07 -52.71 7.93
C LEU A 79 12.52 -51.63 7.00
N VAL A 80 13.36 -50.65 6.65
CA VAL A 80 13.05 -49.66 5.63
C VAL A 80 13.04 -50.38 4.28
N LEU A 81 11.91 -50.30 3.59
CA LEU A 81 11.71 -50.95 2.29
C LEU A 81 12.25 -50.02 1.21
N ASP A 82 13.50 -50.24 0.80
CA ASP A 82 14.08 -49.53 -0.33
C ASP A 82 13.50 -50.04 -1.67
N ARG A 83 13.86 -49.36 -2.76
CA ARG A 83 13.37 -49.68 -4.10
C ARG A 83 13.63 -51.14 -4.48
N ALA A 84 14.83 -51.66 -4.17
CA ALA A 84 15.21 -53.02 -4.53
C ALA A 84 14.36 -54.07 -3.80
N VAL A 85 14.02 -53.83 -2.53
CA VAL A 85 13.11 -54.69 -1.76
C VAL A 85 11.68 -54.61 -2.32
N LEU A 86 11.18 -53.43 -2.64
CA LEU A 86 9.81 -53.25 -3.16
C LEU A 86 9.61 -53.89 -4.54
N GLU A 87 10.63 -53.83 -5.43
CA GLU A 87 10.59 -54.45 -6.76
C GLU A 87 10.56 -55.99 -6.74
N LEU A 88 10.97 -56.61 -5.62
CA LEU A 88 10.92 -58.06 -5.43
C LEU A 88 9.56 -58.55 -4.90
N LEU A 89 8.67 -57.63 -4.52
CA LEU A 89 7.34 -57.93 -3.99
C LEU A 89 6.32 -57.85 -5.13
N PRO A 90 5.20 -58.61 -5.07
CA PRO A 90 4.18 -58.62 -6.12
C PRO A 90 3.28 -57.37 -6.06
N LEU A 91 3.89 -56.18 -6.04
CA LEU A 91 3.22 -54.87 -6.02
C LEU A 91 3.00 -54.33 -7.43
N ASP A 92 2.02 -53.44 -7.59
CA ASP A 92 1.83 -52.67 -8.82
C ASP A 92 3.08 -51.80 -9.12
N PRO A 93 3.75 -51.97 -10.27
CA PRO A 93 4.92 -51.18 -10.63
C PRO A 93 4.67 -49.67 -10.61
N VAL A 94 3.46 -49.20 -10.98
CA VAL A 94 3.10 -47.78 -10.96
C VAL A 94 3.12 -47.23 -9.53
N LEU A 95 2.67 -48.03 -8.57
CA LEU A 95 2.68 -47.67 -7.16
C LEU A 95 4.13 -47.59 -6.63
N VAL A 96 4.98 -48.53 -7.02
CA VAL A 96 6.41 -48.53 -6.64
C VAL A 96 7.13 -47.32 -7.22
N ASP A 97 6.92 -47.02 -8.51
CA ASP A 97 7.52 -45.85 -9.16
C ASP A 97 6.99 -44.53 -8.56
N THR A 98 5.69 -44.44 -8.28
CA THR A 98 5.10 -43.27 -7.62
C THR A 98 5.71 -43.08 -6.24
N ALA A 99 5.75 -44.15 -5.43
CA ALA A 99 6.28 -44.07 -4.08
C ALA A 99 7.75 -43.66 -4.07
N TRP A 100 8.57 -44.11 -5.04
CA TRP A 100 9.98 -43.76 -5.12
C TRP A 100 10.28 -42.43 -5.81
N GLY A 101 9.40 -41.97 -6.70
CA GLY A 101 9.51 -40.67 -7.38
C GLY A 101 9.27 -39.48 -6.45
N LEU A 102 8.76 -39.70 -5.24
CA LEU A 102 8.55 -38.66 -4.22
C LEU A 102 9.83 -38.40 -3.42
N ASP A 103 10.19 -37.12 -3.30
CA ASP A 103 11.28 -36.66 -2.44
C ASP A 103 10.87 -36.68 -0.97
N ARG A 104 11.29 -37.71 -0.23
CA ARG A 104 11.03 -37.87 1.21
C ARG A 104 11.84 -36.91 2.10
N GLY A 105 12.86 -36.25 1.55
CA GLY A 105 13.58 -35.18 2.22
C GLY A 105 12.87 -33.83 2.13
N ARG A 106 11.85 -33.71 1.28
CA ARG A 106 11.08 -32.49 1.08
C ARG A 106 10.08 -32.28 2.22
N PRO A 107 10.07 -31.11 2.88
CA PRO A 107 9.04 -30.80 3.88
C PRO A 107 7.69 -30.58 3.18
N TYR A 108 6.59 -30.66 3.92
CA TYR A 108 5.24 -30.35 3.46
C TYR A 108 4.54 -29.45 4.48
N TYR A 109 3.53 -28.70 4.05
CA TYR A 109 2.69 -27.91 4.95
C TYR A 109 1.22 -27.95 4.52
N ARG A 110 0.31 -27.66 5.44
CA ARG A 110 -1.11 -27.39 5.15
C ARG A 110 -1.72 -26.49 6.21
N TYR A 111 -2.75 -25.74 5.84
CA TYR A 111 -3.66 -25.13 6.82
C TYR A 111 -4.60 -26.17 7.41
N ALA A 112 -5.11 -25.95 8.62
CA ALA A 112 -6.03 -26.84 9.30
C ALA A 112 -7.23 -27.19 8.40
N GLY A 113 -7.38 -28.47 8.06
CA GLY A 113 -8.45 -28.97 7.17
C GLY A 113 -8.18 -28.87 5.66
N GLY A 114 -7.04 -28.31 5.24
CA GLY A 114 -6.63 -28.21 3.84
C GLY A 114 -5.79 -29.38 3.32
N ASP A 115 -5.44 -29.31 2.03
CA ASP A 115 -4.57 -30.28 1.36
C ASP A 115 -3.07 -30.02 1.64
N TRP A 116 -2.27 -31.09 1.61
CA TRP A 116 -0.82 -30.99 1.77
C TRP A 116 -0.14 -30.38 0.54
N GLN A 117 0.74 -29.43 0.78
CA GLN A 117 1.53 -28.77 -0.24
C GLN A 117 3.02 -29.02 0.01
N PRO A 118 3.81 -29.35 -1.04
CA PRO A 118 5.24 -29.57 -0.91
C PRO A 118 5.97 -28.26 -0.62
N TYR A 119 6.69 -28.20 0.49
CA TYR A 119 7.55 -27.09 0.85
C TYR A 119 8.72 -27.05 -0.14
N GLY A 120 8.84 -25.97 -0.89
CA GLY A 120 9.82 -25.85 -1.97
C GLY A 120 9.38 -24.91 -3.09
N GLU A 121 8.15 -24.43 -3.07
CA GLU A 121 7.76 -23.21 -3.74
C GLU A 121 7.35 -22.24 -2.63
N LEU A 122 8.23 -21.27 -2.38
CA LEU A 122 8.18 -20.29 -1.29
C LEU A 122 6.72 -19.86 -0.99
N PRO A 123 6.14 -20.24 0.17
CA PRO A 123 4.73 -19.94 0.47
C PRO A 123 4.40 -18.44 0.45
N PHE A 124 5.42 -17.59 0.61
CA PHE A 124 5.30 -16.14 0.54
C PHE A 124 5.69 -15.53 -0.82
N ALA A 125 6.26 -16.28 -1.77
CA ALA A 125 6.71 -15.69 -3.04
C ALA A 125 5.55 -15.26 -3.94
N ALA A 126 4.45 -16.01 -3.96
CA ALA A 126 3.27 -15.61 -4.74
C ALA A 126 2.65 -14.31 -4.20
N GLU A 127 2.54 -14.19 -2.87
CA GLU A 127 2.04 -12.99 -2.19
C GLU A 127 3.00 -11.80 -2.40
N ALA A 128 4.30 -12.01 -2.16
CA ALA A 128 5.32 -10.98 -2.33
C ALA A 128 5.45 -10.50 -3.79
N ASN A 129 5.30 -11.39 -4.77
CA ASN A 129 5.26 -11.02 -6.19
C ASN A 129 3.98 -10.28 -6.57
N ALA A 130 2.91 -10.41 -5.79
CA ALA A 130 1.66 -9.70 -5.98
C ALA A 130 1.63 -8.34 -5.25
N LEU A 131 2.55 -8.08 -4.33
CA LEU A 131 2.65 -6.79 -3.64
C LEU A 131 3.08 -5.68 -4.61
N PRO A 132 2.28 -4.61 -4.75
CA PRO A 132 2.64 -3.50 -5.62
C PRO A 132 3.72 -2.63 -4.98
N GLY A 133 4.65 -2.11 -5.79
CA GLY A 133 5.45 -0.96 -5.41
C GLY A 133 4.62 0.32 -5.37
N MET A 134 5.02 1.28 -4.55
CA MET A 134 4.45 2.62 -4.52
C MET A 134 5.18 3.45 -5.59
N GLY A 135 4.63 3.50 -6.80
CA GLY A 135 5.27 4.08 -7.99
C GLY A 135 5.60 5.56 -7.82
N VAL A 136 6.87 5.86 -7.56
CA VAL A 136 7.40 7.21 -7.30
C VAL A 136 7.22 8.16 -8.48
N GLU A 137 7.10 7.63 -9.70
CA GLU A 137 6.76 8.37 -10.91
C GLU A 137 5.37 9.04 -10.86
N HIS A 138 4.51 8.60 -9.94
CA HIS A 138 3.19 9.17 -9.71
C HIS A 138 3.17 10.20 -8.57
N LEU A 139 4.31 10.46 -7.92
CA LEU A 139 4.43 11.24 -6.67
C LEU A 139 5.29 12.49 -6.84
N GLY A 140 5.18 13.17 -7.99
CA GLY A 140 6.04 14.32 -8.34
C GLY A 140 5.95 15.48 -7.34
N SER A 141 4.77 15.74 -6.79
CA SER A 141 4.56 16.81 -5.81
C SER A 141 5.03 16.42 -4.41
N LEU A 142 5.01 15.11 -4.07
CA LEU A 142 5.55 14.60 -2.80
C LEU A 142 7.02 14.99 -2.60
N TYR A 143 7.86 14.79 -3.62
CA TYR A 143 9.30 15.08 -3.53
C TYR A 143 9.68 16.50 -4.01
N GLY A 144 8.69 17.29 -4.43
CA GLY A 144 8.87 18.63 -4.99
C GLY A 144 8.32 19.77 -4.13
N ASP A 145 7.53 19.47 -3.10
CA ASP A 145 6.93 20.49 -2.23
C ASP A 145 7.97 21.15 -1.31
N LEU A 146 8.19 22.44 -1.52
CA LEU A 146 9.00 23.30 -0.66
C LEU A 146 8.16 24.41 0.00
N THR A 147 6.86 24.43 -0.26
CA THR A 147 6.01 25.60 -0.05
C THR A 147 5.00 25.36 1.05
N LEU A 148 4.20 24.30 0.96
CA LEU A 148 3.01 24.15 1.79
C LEU A 148 3.22 23.25 3.00
N MET A 149 3.67 22.01 2.80
CA MET A 149 3.83 21.03 3.88
C MET A 149 5.08 20.16 3.72
N PRO A 150 6.27 20.77 3.55
CA PRO A 150 7.49 20.04 3.23
C PRO A 150 7.81 18.94 4.24
N VAL A 151 7.65 19.20 5.55
CA VAL A 151 7.95 18.20 6.60
C VAL A 151 7.02 16.98 6.53
N LEU A 152 5.74 17.19 6.20
CA LEU A 152 4.79 16.10 6.08
C LEU A 152 5.02 15.28 4.81
N ASN A 153 5.38 15.96 3.73
CA ASN A 153 5.72 15.34 2.46
C ASN A 153 7.05 14.57 2.54
N ASP A 154 8.07 15.11 3.21
CA ASP A 154 9.32 14.40 3.52
C ASP A 154 9.03 13.14 4.32
N ALA A 155 8.25 13.25 5.41
CA ALA A 155 7.89 12.08 6.22
C ALA A 155 7.11 11.02 5.42
N LEU A 156 6.23 11.42 4.51
CA LEU A 156 5.49 10.50 3.64
C LEU A 156 6.42 9.87 2.59
N GLY A 157 7.33 10.65 1.99
CA GLY A 157 8.38 10.17 1.09
C GLY A 157 9.25 9.12 1.74
N ASP A 158 9.72 9.36 2.97
CA ASP A 158 10.51 8.40 3.75
C ASP A 158 9.76 7.07 3.95
N GLN A 159 8.46 7.10 4.22
CA GLN A 159 7.68 5.85 4.39
C GLN A 159 7.42 5.12 3.06
N VAL A 160 7.25 5.86 1.97
CA VAL A 160 7.15 5.28 0.62
C VAL A 160 8.47 4.60 0.23
N ASP A 161 9.59 5.26 0.49
CA ASP A 161 10.93 4.76 0.18
C ASP A 161 11.31 3.55 1.06
N ASP A 162 10.96 3.59 2.36
CA ASP A 162 11.10 2.46 3.31
C ASP A 162 10.33 1.23 2.80
N TYR A 163 9.06 1.41 2.43
CA TYR A 163 8.24 0.33 1.86
C TYR A 163 8.83 -0.23 0.56
N ASN A 164 9.20 0.63 -0.39
CA ASN A 164 9.73 0.20 -1.68
C ASN A 164 11.08 -0.52 -1.52
N SER A 165 11.93 -0.04 -0.60
CA SER A 165 13.21 -0.68 -0.28
C SER A 165 13.00 -2.04 0.36
N ALA A 166 12.07 -2.15 1.31
CA ALA A 166 11.68 -3.41 1.93
C ALA A 166 11.15 -4.43 0.92
N LEU A 167 10.27 -3.99 0.01
CA LEU A 167 9.75 -4.83 -1.07
C LEU A 167 10.86 -5.31 -2.01
N PHE A 168 11.81 -4.44 -2.36
CA PHE A 168 12.97 -4.81 -3.16
C PHE A 168 13.87 -5.83 -2.45
N HIS A 169 14.14 -5.64 -1.16
CA HIS A 169 14.91 -6.58 -0.35
C HIS A 169 14.25 -7.96 -0.27
N LEU A 170 12.94 -7.99 -0.02
CA LEU A 170 12.14 -9.21 -0.03
C LEU A 170 12.19 -9.91 -1.39
N GLY A 171 12.06 -9.16 -2.49
CA GLY A 171 12.19 -9.68 -3.84
C GLY A 171 13.55 -10.34 -4.11
N ASN A 172 14.64 -9.75 -3.62
CA ASN A 172 15.98 -10.34 -3.73
C ASN A 172 16.14 -11.64 -2.94
N LEU A 173 15.58 -11.71 -1.72
CA LEU A 173 15.61 -12.93 -0.91
C LEU A 173 14.86 -14.09 -1.60
N ILE A 174 13.69 -13.78 -2.19
CA ILE A 174 12.88 -14.73 -2.95
C ILE A 174 13.60 -15.16 -4.23
N GLY A 175 14.15 -14.21 -5.00
CA GLY A 175 14.86 -14.48 -6.25
C GLY A 175 16.15 -15.30 -6.05
N ALA A 176 16.78 -15.18 -4.90
CA ALA A 176 17.93 -15.99 -4.50
C ALA A 176 17.55 -17.41 -4.02
N GLY A 177 16.26 -17.73 -3.92
CA GLY A 177 15.77 -19.04 -3.48
C GLY A 177 16.04 -19.33 -2.00
N VAL A 178 16.21 -18.29 -1.17
CA VAL A 178 16.46 -18.43 0.27
C VAL A 178 15.19 -18.90 0.96
N PRO A 179 15.17 -20.08 1.62
CA PRO A 179 13.99 -20.54 2.35
C PRO A 179 13.72 -19.63 3.54
N MET A 180 12.49 -19.10 3.63
CA MET A 180 12.04 -18.32 4.78
C MET A 180 11.27 -19.21 5.75
N THR A 181 11.58 -19.11 7.04
CA THR A 181 10.80 -19.75 8.11
C THR A 181 9.46 -19.04 8.30
N ALA A 182 8.49 -19.71 8.93
CA ALA A 182 7.19 -19.10 9.25
C ALA A 182 7.31 -17.79 10.05
N ALA A 183 8.22 -17.75 11.02
CA ALA A 183 8.49 -16.54 11.81
C ALA A 183 8.99 -15.37 10.95
N GLN A 184 9.85 -15.64 9.96
CA GLN A 184 10.33 -14.62 9.03
C GLN A 184 9.25 -14.14 8.06
N VAL A 185 8.38 -15.04 7.60
CA VAL A 185 7.23 -14.67 6.76
C VAL A 185 6.29 -13.74 7.53
N GLU A 186 5.98 -14.08 8.79
CA GLU A 186 5.13 -13.25 9.64
C GLU A 186 5.77 -11.90 9.96
N GLU A 187 7.08 -11.86 10.21
CA GLU A 187 7.83 -10.61 10.39
C GLU A 187 7.70 -9.69 9.17
N TRP A 188 7.86 -10.23 7.95
CA TRP A 188 7.67 -9.46 6.72
C TRP A 188 6.23 -8.98 6.54
N ARG A 189 5.24 -9.84 6.78
CA ARG A 189 3.82 -9.49 6.69
C ARG A 189 3.48 -8.34 7.64
N CYS A 190 3.86 -8.47 8.91
CA CYS A 190 3.68 -7.43 9.93
C CYS A 190 4.37 -6.12 9.54
N TYR A 191 5.64 -6.18 9.12
CA TYR A 191 6.39 -4.99 8.75
C TYR A 191 5.76 -4.25 7.54
N LEU A 192 5.39 -4.98 6.48
CA LEU A 192 4.81 -4.40 5.26
C LEU A 192 3.42 -3.83 5.51
N GLN A 193 2.62 -4.50 6.34
CA GLN A 193 1.34 -3.98 6.81
C GLN A 193 1.51 -2.69 7.60
N ASP A 194 2.48 -2.66 8.53
CA ASP A 194 2.77 -1.47 9.33
C ASP A 194 3.27 -0.32 8.46
N ALA A 195 4.14 -0.57 7.49
CA ALA A 195 4.59 0.43 6.51
C ALA A 195 3.40 1.00 5.72
N ALA A 196 2.53 0.16 5.19
CA ALA A 196 1.33 0.59 4.48
C ALA A 196 0.37 1.40 5.36
N ASN A 197 0.24 1.05 6.64
CA ASN A 197 -0.55 1.80 7.62
C ASN A 197 0.03 3.18 7.92
N ARG A 198 1.36 3.30 8.06
CA ARG A 198 2.04 4.59 8.24
C ARG A 198 1.83 5.50 7.02
N VAL A 199 1.94 4.96 5.81
CA VAL A 199 1.65 5.69 4.56
C VAL A 199 0.20 6.18 4.54
N ALA A 200 -0.78 5.32 4.83
CA ALA A 200 -2.19 5.73 4.87
C ALA A 200 -2.47 6.82 5.92
N ALA A 201 -1.86 6.73 7.10
CA ALA A 201 -2.01 7.74 8.15
C ALA A 201 -1.47 9.10 7.72
N LEU A 202 -0.29 9.12 7.05
CA LEU A 202 0.30 10.35 6.53
C LEU A 202 -0.50 10.92 5.35
N CYS A 203 -1.03 10.08 4.46
CA CYS A 203 -1.99 10.50 3.43
C CYS A 203 -3.25 11.13 4.03
N GLY A 204 -3.76 10.59 5.13
CA GLY A 204 -4.90 11.17 5.86
C GLY A 204 -4.60 12.59 6.36
N ARG A 205 -3.47 12.76 7.07
CA ARG A 205 -3.02 14.07 7.56
C ARG A 205 -2.80 15.07 6.43
N ARG A 206 -2.19 14.63 5.32
CA ARG A 206 -2.00 15.45 4.11
C ARG A 206 -3.35 15.84 3.50
N GLY A 207 -4.31 14.91 3.50
CA GLY A 207 -5.67 15.14 3.05
C GLY A 207 -6.41 16.21 3.88
N ASP A 208 -6.21 16.25 5.20
CA ASP A 208 -6.82 17.26 6.07
C ASP A 208 -6.37 18.67 5.68
N VAL A 209 -5.07 18.86 5.42
CA VAL A 209 -4.51 20.14 4.95
C VAL A 209 -5.11 20.52 3.59
N VAL A 210 -5.07 19.59 2.63
CA VAL A 210 -5.58 19.79 1.26
C VAL A 210 -7.07 20.16 1.28
N ASN A 211 -7.87 19.53 2.15
CA ASN A 211 -9.29 19.82 2.26
C ASN A 211 -9.56 21.22 2.83
N LEU A 212 -8.73 21.71 3.75
CA LEU A 212 -8.87 23.07 4.28
C LEU A 212 -8.55 24.13 3.22
N VAL A 213 -7.45 23.94 2.46
CA VAL A 213 -7.10 24.85 1.36
C VAL A 213 -8.19 24.86 0.29
N LEU A 214 -8.64 23.67 -0.12
CA LEU A 214 -9.64 23.54 -1.20
C LEU A 214 -11.08 23.80 -0.77
N ALA A 215 -11.35 24.01 0.52
CA ALA A 215 -12.66 24.47 1.01
C ALA A 215 -12.87 25.98 0.75
N VAL A 216 -11.80 26.73 0.50
CA VAL A 216 -11.87 28.14 0.14
C VAL A 216 -12.27 28.27 -1.34
N PRO A 217 -13.35 29.01 -1.68
CA PRO A 217 -13.82 29.17 -3.05
C PRO A 217 -12.72 29.65 -3.98
N THR A 218 -12.42 28.78 -4.93
CA THR A 218 -11.46 28.96 -6.01
C THR A 218 -12.02 29.86 -7.11
N GLU A 219 -12.23 31.15 -6.84
CA GLU A 219 -12.27 32.16 -7.91
C GLU A 219 -10.81 32.45 -8.36
N VAL A 220 -10.01 31.40 -8.62
CA VAL A 220 -8.56 31.33 -8.27
C VAL A 220 -7.68 32.35 -8.98
N LEU A 221 -8.02 32.73 -10.20
CA LEU A 221 -7.22 33.72 -10.92
C LEU A 221 -8.09 34.67 -11.72
N ASP A 222 -8.97 34.13 -12.56
CA ASP A 222 -9.81 34.93 -13.46
C ASP A 222 -10.72 35.90 -12.70
N GLY A 223 -11.26 35.48 -11.55
CA GLY A 223 -12.09 36.33 -10.70
C GLY A 223 -11.30 37.46 -10.05
N HIS A 224 -10.10 37.17 -9.54
CA HIS A 224 -9.22 38.16 -8.92
C HIS A 224 -8.64 39.13 -9.96
N VAL A 225 -8.20 38.63 -11.11
CA VAL A 225 -7.73 39.43 -12.26
C VAL A 225 -8.85 40.33 -12.78
N ALA A 226 -10.07 39.83 -12.93
CA ALA A 226 -11.21 40.63 -13.35
C ALA A 226 -11.55 41.74 -12.35
N ARG A 227 -11.49 41.46 -11.03
CA ARG A 227 -11.70 42.48 -9.99
C ARG A 227 -10.60 43.54 -10.00
N LEU A 228 -9.34 43.14 -10.10
CA LEU A 228 -8.23 44.08 -10.22
C LEU A 228 -8.37 44.95 -11.47
N ALA A 229 -8.69 44.35 -12.61
CA ALA A 229 -8.93 45.05 -13.86
C ALA A 229 -10.11 46.03 -13.77
N ALA A 230 -11.18 45.67 -13.05
CA ALA A 230 -12.31 46.56 -12.81
C ALA A 230 -11.90 47.78 -11.97
N MET A 231 -11.17 47.57 -10.87
CA MET A 231 -10.63 48.66 -10.06
C MET A 231 -9.75 49.60 -10.88
N THR A 232 -8.79 49.06 -11.62
CA THR A 232 -7.90 49.82 -12.51
C THR A 232 -8.68 50.60 -13.58
N THR A 233 -9.70 49.97 -14.18
CA THR A 233 -10.55 50.61 -15.20
C THR A 233 -11.29 51.81 -14.64
N VAL A 234 -11.81 51.72 -13.42
CA VAL A 234 -12.48 52.85 -12.76
C VAL A 234 -11.52 54.01 -12.54
N CYS A 235 -10.31 53.73 -12.02
CA CYS A 235 -9.30 54.77 -11.82
C CYS A 235 -8.84 55.40 -13.15
N LEU A 236 -8.66 54.61 -14.20
CA LEU A 236 -8.33 55.13 -15.54
C LEU A 236 -9.43 56.05 -16.09
N ARG A 237 -10.71 55.70 -15.90
CA ARG A 237 -11.83 56.59 -16.28
C ARG A 237 -11.86 57.86 -15.44
N LEU A 238 -11.55 57.78 -14.15
CA LEU A 238 -11.44 58.97 -13.28
C LEU A 238 -10.28 59.89 -13.70
N CYS A 239 -9.18 59.35 -14.25
CA CYS A 239 -8.09 60.13 -14.85
C CYS A 239 -8.51 60.97 -16.07
N GLU A 240 -9.63 60.63 -16.70
CA GLU A 240 -10.22 61.31 -17.86
C GLU A 240 -11.51 62.08 -17.51
N ALA A 241 -11.94 62.04 -16.24
CA ALA A 241 -13.21 62.61 -15.80
C ALA A 241 -13.33 64.10 -16.14
N THR A 242 -14.51 64.55 -16.52
CA THR A 242 -14.90 65.97 -16.59
C THR A 242 -15.87 66.26 -15.44
N ASP A 243 -16.18 67.54 -15.19
CA ASP A 243 -17.11 67.87 -14.08
C ASP A 243 -18.52 67.31 -14.33
N GLU A 244 -18.88 67.04 -15.59
CA GLU A 244 -20.14 66.40 -15.96
C GLU A 244 -20.15 64.88 -15.71
N THR A 245 -19.00 64.21 -15.76
CA THR A 245 -18.91 62.75 -15.64
C THR A 245 -18.48 62.27 -14.25
N VAL A 246 -17.91 63.14 -13.41
CA VAL A 246 -17.35 62.78 -12.10
C VAL A 246 -18.39 62.12 -11.17
N GLY A 247 -19.65 62.58 -11.20
CA GLY A 247 -20.73 61.99 -10.39
C GLY A 247 -21.01 60.54 -10.78
N VAL A 248 -21.21 60.28 -12.07
CA VAL A 248 -21.46 58.93 -12.58
C VAL A 248 -20.26 58.00 -12.32
N LEU A 249 -19.04 58.49 -12.49
CA LEU A 249 -17.83 57.70 -12.23
C LEU A 249 -17.64 57.41 -10.74
N THR A 250 -18.08 58.32 -9.86
CA THR A 250 -18.10 58.10 -8.41
C THR A 250 -19.11 57.02 -8.04
N ASP A 251 -20.29 57.01 -8.65
CA ASP A 251 -21.27 55.93 -8.44
C ASP A 251 -20.70 54.56 -8.88
N VAL A 252 -19.98 54.52 -10.00
CA VAL A 252 -19.29 53.31 -10.46
C VAL A 252 -18.18 52.89 -9.48
N LEU A 253 -17.40 53.83 -8.95
CA LEU A 253 -16.39 53.57 -7.93
C LEU A 253 -17.01 52.93 -6.68
N VAL A 254 -18.08 53.51 -6.16
CA VAL A 254 -18.81 53.00 -4.99
C VAL A 254 -19.37 51.59 -5.24
N ALA A 255 -19.85 51.34 -6.46
CA ALA A 255 -20.36 50.02 -6.85
C ALA A 255 -19.26 48.97 -7.12
N THR A 256 -17.99 49.38 -7.25
CA THR A 256 -16.88 48.48 -7.56
C THR A 256 -16.27 47.93 -6.27
N PRO A 257 -16.38 46.61 -6.00
CA PRO A 257 -15.81 46.02 -4.79
C PRO A 257 -14.29 46.04 -4.85
N CYS A 258 -13.66 46.31 -3.70
CA CYS A 258 -12.22 46.14 -3.54
C CYS A 258 -11.85 44.67 -3.72
N LEU A 259 -10.77 44.40 -4.45
CA LEU A 259 -10.17 43.08 -4.50
C LEU A 259 -9.81 42.64 -3.08
N ARG A 260 -10.18 41.41 -2.75
CA ARG A 260 -9.73 40.72 -1.54
C ARG A 260 -9.36 39.29 -1.92
N LEU A 261 -8.11 38.94 -1.69
CA LEU A 261 -7.59 37.59 -1.88
C LEU A 261 -8.00 36.77 -0.67
N THR A 262 -8.59 35.59 -0.90
CA THR A 262 -9.01 34.73 0.20
C THR A 262 -7.84 33.86 0.63
N VAL A 263 -7.44 33.99 1.89
CA VAL A 263 -6.34 33.21 2.48
C VAL A 263 -6.95 32.14 3.41
N PRO A 264 -6.78 30.85 3.11
CA PRO A 264 -7.12 29.76 4.03
C PRO A 264 -6.46 29.95 5.40
N ASP A 265 -7.25 29.85 6.47
CA ASP A 265 -6.70 29.81 7.82
C ASP A 265 -6.22 28.40 8.13
N LEU A 266 -4.90 28.21 8.17
CA LEU A 266 -4.26 26.95 8.50
C LEU A 266 -3.63 26.95 9.91
N GLU A 267 -3.83 28.00 10.70
CA GLU A 267 -3.35 28.07 12.09
C GLU A 267 -3.82 26.87 12.93
N PRO A 268 -5.08 26.37 12.81
CA PRO A 268 -5.55 25.22 13.58
C PRO A 268 -4.77 23.91 13.33
N ILE A 269 -4.05 23.82 12.21
CA ILE A 269 -3.29 22.64 11.80
C ILE A 269 -1.81 22.96 11.55
N ALA A 270 -1.28 24.04 12.14
CA ALA A 270 0.10 24.49 11.94
C ALA A 270 1.15 23.39 12.19
N ASN A 271 0.89 22.52 13.16
CA ASN A 271 1.74 21.37 13.49
C ASN A 271 1.83 20.31 12.36
N LEU A 272 0.89 20.31 11.40
CA LEU A 272 0.91 19.43 10.24
C LEU A 272 1.70 20.00 9.06
N LEU A 273 1.84 21.32 8.97
CA LEU A 273 2.58 21.98 7.89
C LEU A 273 4.10 21.92 8.10
N GLY A 274 4.52 21.89 9.37
CA GLY A 274 5.92 21.91 9.78
C GLY A 274 6.44 23.34 10.02
N GLU A 275 7.49 23.46 10.83
CA GLU A 275 8.06 24.75 11.24
C GLU A 275 8.73 25.51 10.08
N THR A 276 9.04 24.82 9.00
CA THR A 276 9.75 25.35 7.82
C THR A 276 8.82 25.72 6.67
N THR A 277 7.50 25.56 6.82
CA THR A 277 6.54 25.91 5.77
C THR A 277 6.64 27.40 5.43
N SER A 278 6.63 27.72 4.13
CA SER A 278 6.58 29.12 3.67
C SER A 278 5.14 29.64 3.62
N TRP A 279 4.13 28.77 3.81
CA TRP A 279 2.71 29.14 3.80
C TRP A 279 2.39 30.31 4.72
N PHE A 280 2.86 30.31 5.98
CA PHE A 280 2.56 31.37 6.93
C PHE A 280 3.13 32.73 6.49
N GLN A 281 4.28 32.72 5.82
CA GLN A 281 4.86 33.93 5.22
C GLN A 281 4.01 34.41 4.05
N THR A 282 3.60 33.51 3.16
CA THR A 282 2.70 33.81 2.02
C THR A 282 1.35 34.36 2.49
N ALA A 283 0.77 33.76 3.54
CA ALA A 283 -0.48 34.19 4.16
C ALA A 283 -0.37 35.58 4.79
N ALA A 284 0.71 35.83 5.55
CA ALA A 284 0.97 37.14 6.16
C ALA A 284 1.15 38.23 5.10
N GLU A 285 1.92 37.94 4.04
CA GLU A 285 2.15 38.87 2.93
C GLU A 285 0.86 39.17 2.16
N THR A 286 0.05 38.16 1.89
CA THR A 286 -1.25 38.33 1.23
C THR A 286 -2.21 39.17 2.07
N ASN A 287 -2.23 38.94 3.39
CA ASN A 287 -3.04 39.76 4.30
C ASN A 287 -2.56 41.21 4.34
N ARG A 288 -1.24 41.45 4.32
CA ARG A 288 -0.67 42.81 4.20
C ARG A 288 -1.13 43.50 2.91
N VAL A 289 -1.07 42.80 1.77
CA VAL A 289 -1.54 43.31 0.47
C VAL A 289 -3.04 43.61 0.48
N ASN A 290 -3.85 42.73 1.07
CA ASN A 290 -5.29 42.96 1.26
C ASN A 290 -5.56 44.22 2.09
N ASP A 291 -4.82 44.43 3.18
CA ASP A 291 -4.97 45.59 4.05
C ASP A 291 -4.56 46.88 3.35
N GLU A 292 -3.46 46.88 2.60
CA GLU A 292 -2.98 48.02 1.82
C GLU A 292 -3.96 48.41 0.71
N LEU A 293 -4.44 47.43 -0.07
CA LEU A 293 -5.47 47.65 -1.09
C LEU A 293 -6.77 48.18 -0.47
N SER A 294 -7.21 47.58 0.63
CA SER A 294 -8.43 47.99 1.32
C SER A 294 -8.31 49.41 1.87
N ALA A 295 -7.19 49.76 2.49
CA ALA A 295 -6.93 51.10 3.00
C ALA A 295 -6.92 52.14 1.86
N LEU A 296 -6.25 51.82 0.75
CA LEU A 296 -6.20 52.66 -0.45
C LEU A 296 -7.59 52.88 -1.05
N TRP A 297 -8.40 51.82 -1.15
CA TRP A 297 -9.75 51.89 -1.73
C TRP A 297 -10.72 52.65 -0.83
N VAL A 298 -10.65 52.42 0.49
CA VAL A 298 -11.46 53.15 1.48
C VAL A 298 -11.12 54.64 1.49
N ASP A 299 -9.83 54.98 1.47
CA ASP A 299 -9.37 56.38 1.38
C ASP A 299 -9.91 57.06 0.12
N LEU A 300 -9.82 56.40 -1.03
CA LEU A 300 -10.35 56.91 -2.30
C LEU A 300 -11.87 57.15 -2.22
N LEU A 301 -12.63 56.21 -1.63
CA LEU A 301 -14.08 56.32 -1.45
C LEU A 301 -14.48 57.46 -0.49
N LEU A 302 -13.71 57.68 0.58
CA LEU A 302 -13.99 58.74 1.56
C LEU A 302 -13.81 60.15 0.98
N GLN A 303 -12.90 60.31 0.02
CA GLN A 303 -12.63 61.60 -0.63
C GLN A 303 -13.61 61.92 -1.77
N ALA A 304 -14.21 60.89 -2.38
CA ALA A 304 -15.05 61.01 -3.56
C ALA A 304 -16.23 62.00 -3.48
N PRO A 305 -16.99 62.12 -2.36
CA PRO A 305 -18.16 63.00 -2.27
C PRO A 305 -17.90 64.50 -2.47
N GLY A 306 -16.64 64.95 -2.47
CA GLY A 306 -16.25 66.35 -2.64
C GLY A 306 -15.46 66.63 -3.93
N TRP A 307 -15.34 65.68 -4.84
CA TRP A 307 -14.44 65.84 -5.98
C TRP A 307 -14.95 66.79 -7.06
N THR A 308 -14.00 67.57 -7.58
CA THR A 308 -14.04 68.12 -8.93
C THR A 308 -13.34 67.16 -9.89
N ALA A 309 -13.49 67.37 -11.20
CA ALA A 309 -12.71 66.62 -12.18
C ALA A 309 -11.20 66.72 -11.91
N ALA A 310 -10.70 67.91 -11.54
CA ALA A 310 -9.28 68.11 -11.28
C ALA A 310 -8.77 67.24 -10.11
N THR A 311 -9.50 67.21 -8.99
CA THR A 311 -9.11 66.43 -7.81
C THR A 311 -9.25 64.93 -8.04
N ALA A 312 -10.32 64.50 -8.71
CA ALA A 312 -10.54 63.10 -9.07
C ALA A 312 -9.38 62.54 -9.91
N ARG A 313 -8.90 63.30 -10.90
CA ARG A 313 -7.76 62.91 -11.74
C ARG A 313 -6.45 62.77 -10.94
N VAL A 314 -6.21 63.66 -9.98
CA VAL A 314 -5.01 63.62 -9.13
C VAL A 314 -5.03 62.38 -8.24
N GLU A 315 -6.14 62.15 -7.53
CA GLU A 315 -6.29 60.99 -6.64
C GLU A 315 -6.26 59.67 -7.40
N ALA A 316 -6.94 59.59 -8.55
CA ALA A 316 -6.93 58.38 -9.37
C ALA A 316 -5.52 58.03 -9.88
N ARG A 317 -4.71 59.01 -10.28
CA ARG A 317 -3.31 58.77 -10.67
C ARG A 317 -2.47 58.27 -9.50
N ARG A 318 -2.63 58.87 -8.31
CA ARG A 318 -1.95 58.43 -7.10
C ARG A 318 -2.30 56.98 -6.78
N VAL A 319 -3.60 56.64 -6.80
CA VAL A 319 -4.05 55.26 -6.54
C VAL A 319 -3.50 54.29 -7.57
N LEU A 320 -3.51 54.61 -8.87
CA LEU A 320 -2.92 53.76 -9.90
C LEU A 320 -1.43 53.49 -9.65
N GLN A 321 -0.66 54.53 -9.31
CA GLN A 321 0.76 54.38 -8.97
C GLN A 321 0.95 53.49 -7.74
N THR A 322 0.18 53.72 -6.67
CA THR A 322 0.25 52.88 -5.48
C THR A 322 -0.17 51.43 -5.76
N MET A 323 -1.18 51.20 -6.60
CA MET A 323 -1.59 49.85 -7.00
C MET A 323 -0.51 49.12 -7.81
N GLU A 324 0.31 49.83 -8.60
CA GLU A 324 1.47 49.25 -9.28
C GLU A 324 2.57 48.84 -8.29
N ASP A 325 2.71 49.55 -7.17
CA ASP A 325 3.68 49.25 -6.11
C ASP A 325 3.23 48.10 -5.19
N ILE A 326 1.92 47.83 -5.12
CA ILE A 326 1.37 46.71 -4.34
C ILE A 326 1.55 45.42 -5.16
N ASP A 327 2.30 44.46 -4.62
CA ASP A 327 2.65 43.21 -5.29
C ASP A 327 1.50 42.17 -5.31
N VAL A 328 0.34 42.59 -5.83
CA VAL A 328 -0.89 41.79 -5.92
C VAL A 328 -0.69 40.58 -6.83
N GLN A 329 0.01 40.76 -7.95
CA GLN A 329 0.22 39.70 -8.93
C GLN A 329 1.02 38.55 -8.33
N ARG A 330 2.07 38.83 -7.55
CA ARG A 330 2.83 37.79 -6.85
C ARG A 330 1.95 37.01 -5.88
N CYS A 331 1.14 37.69 -5.07
CA CYS A 331 0.27 37.01 -4.10
C CYS A 331 -0.78 36.13 -4.80
N VAL A 332 -1.35 36.61 -5.92
CA VAL A 332 -2.27 35.82 -6.75
C VAL A 332 -1.58 34.57 -7.29
N SER A 333 -0.39 34.70 -7.89
CA SER A 333 0.37 33.56 -8.41
C SER A 333 0.73 32.54 -7.32
N GLN A 334 1.16 32.99 -6.15
CA GLN A 334 1.50 32.08 -5.05
C GLN A 334 0.30 31.30 -4.50
N LEU A 335 -0.88 31.95 -4.42
CA LEU A 335 -2.10 31.26 -4.01
C LEU A 335 -2.56 30.25 -5.06
N ASP A 336 -2.44 30.59 -6.35
CA ASP A 336 -2.76 29.69 -7.46
C ASP A 336 -1.85 28.46 -7.47
N GLU A 337 -0.54 28.65 -7.30
CA GLU A 337 0.44 27.57 -7.14
C GLU A 337 0.06 26.62 -6.00
N VAL A 338 -0.31 27.16 -4.82
CA VAL A 338 -0.76 26.36 -3.67
C VAL A 338 -2.04 25.57 -3.98
N HIS A 339 -2.98 26.16 -4.73
CA HIS A 339 -4.21 25.47 -5.14
C HIS A 339 -3.93 24.33 -6.13
N ASP A 340 -3.06 24.56 -7.11
CA ASP A 340 -2.62 23.56 -8.10
C ASP A 340 -1.86 22.41 -7.42
N GLU A 341 -0.95 22.73 -6.50
CA GLU A 341 -0.25 21.76 -5.66
C GLU A 341 -1.24 20.92 -4.84
N CYS A 342 -2.25 21.55 -4.22
CA CYS A 342 -3.28 20.82 -3.47
C CYS A 342 -4.10 19.86 -4.35
N ALA A 343 -4.38 20.24 -5.60
CA ALA A 343 -5.04 19.35 -6.56
C ALA A 343 -4.15 18.13 -6.90
N ALA A 344 -2.83 18.36 -7.07
CA ALA A 344 -1.86 17.29 -7.27
C ALA A 344 -1.75 16.37 -6.04
N PHE A 345 -1.62 16.92 -4.83
CA PHE A 345 -1.58 16.14 -3.57
C PHE A 345 -2.82 15.26 -3.40
N ARG A 346 -4.01 15.74 -3.77
CA ARG A 346 -5.24 14.94 -3.72
C ARG A 346 -5.17 13.72 -4.66
N LYS A 347 -4.66 13.92 -5.87
CA LYS A 347 -4.48 12.83 -6.86
C LYS A 347 -3.48 11.79 -6.35
N GLU A 348 -2.35 12.25 -5.83
CA GLU A 348 -1.32 11.39 -5.24
C GLU A 348 -1.83 10.62 -4.02
N ASN A 349 -2.54 11.27 -3.10
CA ASN A 349 -3.16 10.61 -1.94
C ASN A 349 -4.14 9.51 -2.39
N THR A 350 -4.95 9.80 -3.40
CA THR A 350 -5.89 8.81 -3.95
C THR A 350 -5.14 7.61 -4.53
N TYR A 351 -4.04 7.86 -5.24
CA TYR A 351 -3.17 6.80 -5.77
C TYR A 351 -2.59 5.95 -4.63
N LEU A 352 -1.88 6.58 -3.67
CA LEU A 352 -1.24 5.88 -2.55
C LEU A 352 -2.25 5.06 -1.73
N LEU A 353 -3.42 5.63 -1.43
CA LEU A 353 -4.47 4.91 -0.70
C LEU A 353 -5.00 3.70 -1.47
N SER A 354 -5.07 3.77 -2.80
CA SER A 354 -5.48 2.62 -3.62
C SER A 354 -4.41 1.51 -3.64
N VAL A 355 -3.12 1.89 -3.65
CA VAL A 355 -2.00 0.96 -3.52
C VAL A 355 -2.01 0.32 -2.13
N VAL A 356 -2.20 1.09 -1.05
CA VAL A 356 -2.31 0.57 0.32
C VAL A 356 -3.48 -0.41 0.46
N ALA A 357 -4.65 -0.11 -0.13
CA ALA A 357 -5.78 -1.03 -0.13
C ALA A 357 -5.43 -2.37 -0.81
N THR A 358 -4.69 -2.31 -1.92
CA THR A 358 -4.20 -3.50 -2.63
C THR A 358 -3.21 -4.30 -1.77
N ILE A 359 -2.27 -3.63 -1.10
CA ILE A 359 -1.32 -4.26 -0.17
C ILE A 359 -2.06 -5.03 0.93
N ARG A 360 -3.01 -4.37 1.60
CA ARG A 360 -3.82 -4.97 2.66
C ARG A 360 -4.60 -6.20 2.17
N GLN A 361 -5.18 -6.11 0.98
CA GLN A 361 -5.86 -7.25 0.34
C GLN A 361 -4.91 -8.42 0.09
N VAL A 362 -3.72 -8.18 -0.45
CA VAL A 362 -2.72 -9.23 -0.73
C VAL A 362 -2.23 -9.88 0.57
N LEU A 363 -2.05 -9.11 1.65
CA LEU A 363 -1.64 -9.62 2.95
C LEU A 363 -2.77 -10.32 3.72
N GLY A 364 -4.02 -10.29 3.23
CA GLY A 364 -5.17 -10.92 3.87
C GLY A 364 -5.72 -10.15 5.08
N VAL A 365 -5.44 -8.85 5.15
CA VAL A 365 -5.87 -7.95 6.23
C VAL A 365 -7.03 -7.10 5.71
N GLY A 366 -8.25 -7.55 5.94
CA GLY A 366 -9.49 -6.87 5.54
C GLY A 366 -10.10 -6.04 6.65
#